data_AF-A0A5Q4ELN3-F1
#
_entry.id   AF-A0A5Q4ELN3-F1
#
_cell.length_a   1.000
_cell.length_b   1.000
_cell.length_c   1.000
_cell.angle_alpha   90.00
_cell.angle_beta   90.00
_cell.angle_gamma   90.00
#
_symmetry.space_group_name_H-M   'P 1'
#
loop_
_entity.id
_entity.type
_entity.pdbx_description
1 polymer ?
#
loop_
_entity_poly.entity_id
_entity_poly.type
_entity_poly.pdbx_seq_one_letter_code
_entity_poly.pdbx_strand_id
1 'polypeptide(L)'
;MKRHDALQPLSREHFNGLVLARRLREAAGGDAEAGRRALRELDAAWRNELEGHFEDEERLLAGLVPADMERRLHDEHAAIRTLAMRLLRSSPAASEELTRFASMLQKHIRWEERELFPAAEDAATEEQLAFIAEHTQRVERDRPGARKHKSGVAPFRPWDPGSSDELSDAGGRP
;
A
#
# COMPACT_ATOMS: atom_id res chain seq x y z
N MET A 1 -3.90 -10.34 15.37
CA MET A 1 -3.94 -11.38 14.32
C MET A 1 -2.56 -11.39 13.69
N LYS A 2 -1.93 -12.55 13.49
CA LYS A 2 -0.69 -12.61 12.71
C LYS A 2 -1.09 -12.67 11.23
N ARG A 3 -0.66 -11.71 10.42
CA ARG A 3 -0.84 -11.72 8.96
C ARG A 3 -0.01 -12.82 8.33
N HIS A 4 -0.45 -13.30 7.18
CA HIS A 4 0.38 -14.11 6.30
C HIS A 4 1.70 -13.38 6.02
N ASP A 5 2.81 -14.11 6.02
CA ASP A 5 4.16 -13.53 5.93
C ASP A 5 4.33 -12.64 4.69
N ALA A 6 3.62 -12.94 3.60
CA ALA A 6 3.62 -12.17 2.37
C ALA A 6 3.07 -10.74 2.52
N LEU A 7 2.01 -10.55 3.33
CA LEU A 7 1.35 -9.25 3.54
C LEU A 7 1.91 -8.48 4.73
N GLN A 8 2.72 -9.12 5.58
CA GLN A 8 3.32 -8.45 6.74
C GLN A 8 4.12 -7.19 6.39
N PRO A 9 4.88 -7.11 5.29
CA PRO A 9 5.61 -5.88 4.97
C PRO A 9 4.67 -4.69 4.69
N LEU A 10 3.58 -4.90 3.94
CA LEU A 10 2.56 -3.86 3.73
C LEU A 10 1.94 -3.44 5.07
N SER A 11 1.56 -4.42 5.89
CA SER A 11 1.03 -4.18 7.24
C SER A 11 2.02 -3.44 8.18
N ARG A 12 3.33 -3.59 7.99
CA ARG A 12 4.33 -2.84 8.77
C ARG A 12 4.35 -1.37 8.41
N GLU A 13 4.14 -1.02 7.14
CA GLU A 13 4.11 0.36 6.67
C GLU A 13 2.89 1.13 7.19
N HIS A 14 1.76 0.43 7.41
CA HIS A 14 0.60 0.98 8.11
C HIS A 14 0.92 1.59 9.48
N PHE A 15 1.92 1.05 10.20
CA PHE A 15 2.30 1.62 11.49
C PHE A 15 2.75 3.08 11.35
N ASN A 16 3.57 3.37 10.34
CA ASN A 16 4.05 4.74 10.10
C ASN A 16 2.90 5.66 9.66
N GLY A 17 2.00 5.16 8.79
CA GLY A 17 0.79 5.89 8.39
C GLY A 17 -0.10 6.25 9.58
N LEU A 18 -0.28 5.32 10.54
CA LEU A 18 -1.05 5.58 11.77
C LEU A 18 -0.35 6.57 12.71
N VAL A 19 0.98 6.50 12.83
CA VAL A 19 1.77 7.47 13.60
C VAL A 19 1.63 8.86 12.99
N LEU A 20 1.74 8.99 11.67
CA LEU A 20 1.52 10.25 10.96
C LEU A 20 0.10 10.78 11.22
N ALA A 21 -0.93 9.96 11.02
CA ALA A 21 -2.32 10.36 11.25
C ALA A 21 -2.54 10.89 12.67
N ARG A 22 -1.94 10.26 13.69
CA ARG A 22 -2.01 10.74 15.08
C ARG A 22 -1.37 12.13 15.22
N ARG A 23 -0.15 12.32 14.70
CA ARG A 23 0.56 13.60 14.78
C ARG A 23 -0.15 14.74 14.06
N LEU A 24 -0.70 14.48 12.87
CA LEU A 24 -1.48 15.47 12.12
C LEU A 24 -2.73 15.91 12.89
N ARG A 25 -3.39 14.98 13.58
CA ARG A 25 -4.55 15.28 14.43
C ARG A 25 -4.16 16.12 15.65
N GLU A 26 -3.03 15.83 16.28
CA GLU A 26 -2.50 16.62 17.40
C GLU A 26 -2.15 18.05 16.95
N ALA A 27 -1.50 18.19 15.80
CA ALA A 27 -1.12 19.49 15.24
C ALA A 27 -2.32 20.33 14.81
N ALA A 28 -3.43 19.71 14.41
CA ALA A 28 -4.67 20.41 14.07
C ALA A 28 -5.22 21.23 15.26
N GLY A 29 -4.99 20.80 16.51
CA GLY A 29 -5.38 21.55 17.70
C GLY A 29 -4.36 22.60 18.16
N GLY A 30 -3.23 22.73 17.45
CA GLY A 30 -2.11 23.59 17.82
C GLY A 30 -2.11 24.97 17.16
N ASP A 31 -0.99 25.67 17.29
CA ASP A 31 -0.75 26.96 16.64
C ASP A 31 -0.35 26.83 15.16
N ALA A 32 -0.15 27.97 14.49
CA ALA A 32 0.25 27.99 13.08
C ALA A 32 1.61 27.32 12.82
N GLU A 33 2.53 27.30 13.80
CA GLU A 33 3.81 26.60 13.64
C GLU A 33 3.63 25.07 13.76
N ALA A 34 2.72 24.61 14.62
CA ALA A 34 2.32 23.20 14.66
C ALA A 34 1.76 22.74 13.32
N GLY A 35 0.88 23.55 12.70
CA GLY A 35 0.38 23.29 11.35
C GLY A 35 1.50 23.22 10.29
N ARG A 36 2.47 24.14 10.33
CA ARG A 36 3.63 24.11 9.42
C ARG A 36 4.53 22.90 9.62
N ARG A 37 4.79 22.49 10.86
CA ARG A 37 5.53 21.24 11.15
C ARG A 37 4.80 20.02 10.62
N ALA A 38 3.50 19.94 10.85
CA ALA A 38 2.66 18.85 10.36
C ALA A 38 2.69 18.72 8.82
N LEU A 39 2.66 19.85 8.10
CA LEU A 39 2.80 19.82 6.64
C LEU A 39 4.18 19.31 6.17
N ARG A 40 5.26 19.66 6.87
CA ARG A 40 6.60 19.14 6.56
C ARG A 40 6.68 17.64 6.82
N GLU A 41 6.09 17.16 7.91
CA GLU A 41 6.01 15.73 8.21
C GLU A 41 5.16 14.98 7.18
N LEU A 42 4.03 15.55 6.76
CA LEU A 42 3.20 15.00 5.70
C LEU A 42 3.96 14.92 4.36
N ASP A 43 4.65 15.99 3.94
CA ASP A 43 5.41 15.98 2.67
C ASP A 43 6.50 14.90 2.67
N ALA A 44 7.23 14.78 3.79
CA ALA A 44 8.26 13.76 3.94
C ALA A 44 7.68 12.34 3.92
N ALA A 45 6.62 12.07 4.68
CA ALA A 45 5.98 10.76 4.71
C ALA A 45 5.31 10.41 3.38
N TRP A 46 4.74 11.41 2.69
CA TRP A 46 4.11 11.23 1.39
C TRP A 46 5.10 10.72 0.34
N ARG A 47 6.23 11.42 0.20
CA ARG A 47 7.25 11.13 -0.81
C ARG A 47 8.02 9.84 -0.56
N ASN A 48 8.23 9.50 0.71
CA ASN A 48 9.13 8.40 1.07
C ASN A 48 8.37 7.10 1.36
N GLU A 49 7.08 7.16 1.69
CA GLU A 49 6.34 6.01 2.22
C GLU A 49 4.95 5.89 1.59
N LEU A 50 4.04 6.87 1.81
CA LEU A 50 2.62 6.67 1.50
C LEU A 50 2.29 6.49 0.00
N GLU A 51 2.90 7.28 -0.89
CA GLU A 51 2.58 7.17 -2.33
C GLU A 51 3.01 5.81 -2.87
N GLY A 52 4.24 5.38 -2.57
CA GLY A 52 4.77 4.09 -3.01
C GLY A 52 4.02 2.92 -2.37
N HIS A 53 3.61 3.05 -1.11
CA HIS A 53 2.79 2.05 -0.42
C HIS A 53 1.45 1.82 -1.15
N PHE A 54 0.74 2.89 -1.49
CA PHE A 54 -0.52 2.78 -2.25
C PHE A 54 -0.32 2.18 -3.64
N GLU A 55 0.76 2.54 -4.35
CA GLU A 55 1.08 1.93 -5.64
C GLU A 55 1.35 0.42 -5.51
N ASP A 56 2.04 0.00 -4.45
CA ASP A 56 2.30 -1.41 -4.19
C ASP A 56 1.01 -2.17 -3.85
N GLU A 57 0.12 -1.62 -3.03
CA GLU A 57 -1.18 -2.25 -2.72
C GLU A 57 -2.06 -2.39 -3.95
N GLU A 58 -2.23 -1.32 -4.72
CA GLU A 58 -3.00 -1.32 -5.96
C GLU A 58 -2.49 -2.35 -6.96
N ARG A 59 -1.16 -2.49 -7.06
CA ARG A 59 -0.53 -3.44 -7.99
C ARG A 59 -0.59 -4.88 -7.48
N LEU A 60 -0.31 -5.10 -6.20
CA LEU A 60 -0.14 -6.44 -5.63
C LEU A 60 -1.46 -7.10 -5.27
N LEU A 61 -2.50 -6.32 -4.96
CA LEU A 61 -3.82 -6.83 -4.59
C LEU A 61 -4.80 -6.89 -5.77
N ALA A 62 -4.44 -6.34 -6.92
CA ALA A 62 -5.26 -6.38 -8.13
C ALA A 62 -5.67 -7.82 -8.48
N GLY A 63 -6.98 -8.05 -8.62
CA GLY A 63 -7.55 -9.36 -8.93
C GLY A 63 -7.45 -10.40 -7.80
N LEU A 64 -6.89 -10.07 -6.63
CA LEU A 64 -6.84 -10.94 -5.45
C LEU A 64 -7.99 -10.69 -4.48
N VAL A 65 -8.76 -9.62 -4.68
CA VAL A 65 -9.88 -9.23 -3.82
C VAL A 65 -11.15 -9.08 -4.66
N PRO A 66 -12.34 -9.12 -4.05
CA PRO A 66 -13.58 -8.80 -4.74
C PRO A 66 -13.51 -7.43 -5.46
N ALA A 67 -14.10 -7.35 -6.65
CA ALA A 67 -14.00 -6.16 -7.51
C ALA A 67 -14.56 -4.87 -6.86
N ASP A 68 -15.48 -4.99 -5.90
CA ASP A 68 -15.98 -3.86 -5.11
C ASP A 68 -14.96 -3.37 -4.07
N MET A 69 -14.19 -4.29 -3.47
CA MET A 69 -13.09 -3.95 -2.57
C MET A 69 -11.92 -3.32 -3.32
N GLU A 70 -11.56 -3.86 -4.49
CA GLU A 70 -10.53 -3.27 -5.36
C GLU A 70 -10.92 -1.85 -5.79
N ARG A 71 -12.17 -1.65 -6.23
CA ARG A 71 -12.68 -0.32 -6.54
C ARG A 71 -12.59 0.63 -5.34
N ARG A 72 -12.97 0.15 -4.16
CA ARG A 72 -12.89 0.93 -2.92
C ARG A 72 -11.46 1.32 -2.58
N LEU A 73 -10.49 0.42 -2.75
CA LEU A 73 -9.07 0.68 -2.56
C LEU A 73 -8.62 1.88 -3.41
N HIS A 74 -8.86 1.81 -4.72
CA HIS A 74 -8.50 2.89 -5.65
C HIS A 74 -9.22 4.21 -5.34
N ASP A 75 -10.53 4.15 -5.03
CA ASP A 75 -11.32 5.34 -4.72
C ASP A 75 -10.85 6.04 -3.42
N GLU A 76 -10.58 5.26 -2.36
CA GLU A 76 -10.05 5.79 -1.10
C GLU A 76 -8.64 6.36 -1.30
N HIS A 77 -7.75 5.67 -2.02
CA HIS A 77 -6.42 6.20 -2.35
C HIS A 77 -6.51 7.50 -3.14
N ALA A 78 -7.30 7.57 -4.21
CA ALA A 78 -7.46 8.77 -5.02
C ALA A 78 -7.95 9.97 -4.18
N ALA A 79 -8.88 9.73 -3.24
CA ALA A 79 -9.36 10.74 -2.32
C ALA A 79 -8.27 11.21 -1.33
N ILE A 80 -7.47 10.29 -0.80
CA ILE A 80 -6.34 10.60 0.09
C ILE A 80 -5.27 11.39 -0.68
N ARG A 81 -4.88 10.97 -1.89
CA ARG A 81 -3.93 11.67 -2.78
C ARG A 81 -4.38 13.10 -3.05
N THR A 82 -5.64 13.28 -3.42
CA THR A 82 -6.21 14.60 -3.68
C THR A 82 -6.10 15.52 -2.46
N LEU A 83 -6.43 15.00 -1.27
CA LEU A 83 -6.38 15.79 -0.05
C LEU A 83 -4.95 16.10 0.40
N ALA A 84 -4.02 15.16 0.27
CA ALA A 84 -2.59 15.39 0.53
C ALA A 84 -2.07 16.52 -0.35
N MET A 85 -2.29 16.43 -1.66
CA MET A 85 -1.85 17.45 -2.61
C MET A 85 -2.45 18.84 -2.33
N ARG A 86 -3.71 18.88 -1.86
CA ARG A 86 -4.33 20.14 -1.44
C ARG A 86 -3.66 20.71 -0.18
N LEU A 87 -3.44 19.88 0.84
CA LEU A 87 -2.78 20.28 2.08
C LEU A 87 -1.35 20.79 1.83
N LEU A 88 -0.58 20.08 0.99
CA LEU A 88 0.81 20.44 0.68
C LEU A 88 0.96 21.74 -0.12
N ARG A 89 -0.10 22.20 -0.80
CA ARG A 89 -0.13 23.51 -1.48
C ARG A 89 -0.66 24.65 -0.60
N SER A 90 -1.30 24.32 0.52
CA SER A 90 -1.88 25.29 1.45
C SER A 90 -0.86 25.67 2.54
N SER A 91 -0.65 26.96 2.78
CA SER A 91 0.16 27.44 3.92
C SER A 91 -0.45 28.69 4.54
N PRO A 92 -0.84 28.66 5.83
CA PRO A 92 -0.85 27.51 6.74
C PRO A 92 -1.96 26.50 6.39
N ALA A 93 -1.79 25.24 6.80
CA ALA A 93 -2.86 24.23 6.67
C ALA A 93 -4.05 24.59 7.56
N ALA A 94 -5.26 24.42 7.03
CA ALA A 94 -6.47 24.50 7.83
C ALA A 94 -6.54 23.30 8.79
N SER A 95 -6.76 23.58 10.07
CA SER A 95 -6.92 22.57 11.15
C SER A 95 -7.92 21.47 10.78
N GLU A 96 -9.04 21.85 10.17
CA GLU A 96 -10.08 20.92 9.74
C GLU A 96 -9.57 19.94 8.65
N GLU A 97 -8.76 20.42 7.71
CA GLU A 97 -8.22 19.58 6.64
C GLU A 97 -7.18 18.58 7.14
N LEU A 98 -6.32 18.99 8.08
CA LEU A 98 -5.38 18.08 8.77
C LEU A 98 -6.15 16.97 9.50
N THR A 99 -7.20 17.36 10.23
CA THR A 99 -8.07 16.40 10.95
C THR A 99 -8.78 15.45 9.98
N ARG A 100 -9.25 15.97 8.84
CA ARG A 100 -9.89 15.18 7.79
C ARG A 100 -8.92 14.17 7.20
N PHE A 101 -7.71 14.59 6.81
CA PHE A 101 -6.69 13.69 6.25
C PHE A 101 -6.31 12.59 7.25
N ALA A 102 -6.01 12.96 8.49
CA ALA A 102 -5.71 12.01 9.56
C ALA A 102 -6.84 10.98 9.76
N SER A 103 -8.09 11.40 9.65
CA SER A 103 -9.25 10.53 9.83
C SER A 103 -9.47 9.60 8.63
N MET A 104 -9.22 10.10 7.41
CA MET A 104 -9.31 9.28 6.19
C MET A 104 -8.24 8.19 6.21
N LEU A 105 -6.96 8.58 6.37
CA LEU A 105 -5.85 7.63 6.39
C LEU A 105 -6.02 6.56 7.48
N GLN A 106 -6.42 6.96 8.70
CA GLN A 106 -6.64 6.00 9.79
C GLN A 106 -7.80 5.02 9.51
N LYS A 107 -8.90 5.49 8.89
CA LYS A 107 -10.05 4.63 8.58
C LYS A 107 -9.71 3.65 7.47
N HIS A 108 -9.00 4.13 6.47
CA HIS A 108 -8.50 3.36 5.35
C HIS A 108 -7.58 2.21 5.80
N ILE A 109 -6.50 2.52 6.53
CA ILE A 109 -5.59 1.51 7.11
C ILE A 109 -6.33 0.48 7.96
N ARG A 110 -7.33 0.91 8.75
CA ARG A 110 -8.12 -0.01 9.58
C ARG A 110 -9.00 -0.93 8.74
N TRP A 111 -9.54 -0.45 7.64
CA TRP A 111 -10.32 -1.24 6.72
C TRP A 111 -9.43 -2.26 6.01
N GLU A 112 -8.26 -1.84 5.52
CA GLU A 112 -7.31 -2.73 4.84
C GLU A 112 -6.92 -3.89 5.73
N GLU A 113 -6.51 -3.58 6.96
CA GLU A 113 -6.19 -4.60 7.94
C GLU A 113 -7.39 -5.50 8.25
N ARG A 114 -8.58 -4.95 8.46
CA ARG A 114 -9.70 -5.75 9.02
C ARG A 114 -10.47 -6.54 7.97
N GLU A 115 -10.43 -6.10 6.72
CA GLU A 115 -11.32 -6.58 5.67
C GLU A 115 -10.55 -6.93 4.39
N LEU A 116 -9.75 -6.00 3.86
CA LEU A 116 -9.08 -6.20 2.56
C LEU A 116 -8.01 -7.30 2.62
N PHE A 117 -7.08 -7.22 3.57
CA PHE A 117 -5.99 -8.19 3.69
C PHE A 117 -6.51 -9.60 4.03
N PRO A 118 -7.47 -9.79 4.95
CA PRO A 118 -8.13 -11.09 5.11
C PRO A 118 -8.76 -11.61 3.83
N ALA A 119 -9.45 -10.77 3.06
CA ALA A 119 -10.06 -11.19 1.80
C ALA A 119 -9.01 -11.63 0.77
N ALA A 120 -7.88 -10.92 0.71
CA ALA A 120 -6.75 -11.30 -0.15
C ALA A 120 -6.09 -12.60 0.32
N GLU A 121 -5.91 -12.81 1.63
CA GLU A 121 -5.37 -14.05 2.21
C GLU A 121 -6.26 -15.27 1.89
N ASP A 122 -7.58 -15.09 1.95
CA ASP A 122 -8.55 -16.16 1.70
C ASP A 122 -8.66 -16.54 0.21
N ALA A 123 -8.40 -15.60 -0.70
CA ALA A 123 -8.56 -15.79 -2.13
C ALA A 123 -7.26 -16.14 -2.88
N ALA A 124 -6.10 -15.73 -2.35
CA ALA A 124 -4.82 -15.89 -3.04
C ALA A 124 -4.35 -17.35 -3.10
N THR A 125 -3.79 -17.75 -4.24
CA THR A 125 -3.05 -19.02 -4.36
C THR A 125 -1.67 -18.91 -3.73
N GLU A 126 -1.04 -20.05 -3.48
CA GLU A 126 0.33 -20.10 -2.94
C GLU A 126 1.33 -19.37 -3.86
N GLU A 127 1.15 -19.46 -5.20
CA GLU A 127 1.97 -18.75 -6.17
C GLU A 127 1.79 -17.23 -6.07
N GLN A 128 0.55 -16.76 -5.85
CA GLN A 128 0.25 -15.34 -5.69
C GLN A 128 0.81 -14.80 -4.36
N LEU A 129 0.67 -15.56 -3.27
CA LEU A 129 1.28 -15.20 -1.98
C LEU A 129 2.81 -15.18 -2.07
N ALA A 130 3.43 -16.13 -2.78
CA ALA A 130 4.87 -16.14 -3.03
C ALA A 130 5.31 -14.93 -3.86
N PHE A 131 4.54 -14.54 -4.88
CA PHE A 131 4.78 -13.35 -5.70
C PHE A 131 4.74 -12.08 -4.85
N ILE A 132 3.71 -11.92 -4.01
CA ILE A 132 3.61 -10.80 -3.07
C ILE A 132 4.83 -10.79 -2.15
N ALA A 133 5.17 -11.94 -1.54
CA ALA A 133 6.30 -12.06 -0.63
C ALA A 133 7.64 -11.67 -1.29
N GLU A 134 7.89 -12.06 -2.54
CA GLU A 134 9.12 -11.68 -3.25
C GLU A 134 9.20 -10.16 -3.50
N HIS A 135 8.09 -9.55 -3.89
CA HIS A 135 8.02 -8.12 -4.18
C HIS A 135 8.16 -7.28 -2.91
N THR A 136 7.50 -7.69 -1.83
CA THR A 136 7.56 -6.99 -0.55
C THR A 136 8.90 -7.20 0.17
N GLN A 137 9.56 -8.36 0.00
CA GLN A 137 10.91 -8.59 0.53
C GLN A 137 11.99 -7.76 -0.17
N ARG A 138 11.83 -7.40 -1.45
CA ARG A 138 12.78 -6.48 -2.12
C ARG A 138 12.79 -5.11 -1.44
N VAL A 139 11.63 -4.60 -1.03
CA VAL A 139 11.50 -3.34 -0.28
C VAL A 139 12.16 -3.44 1.10
N GLU A 140 12.02 -4.58 1.79
CA GLU A 140 12.69 -4.79 3.09
C GLU A 140 14.21 -4.96 2.99
N ARG A 141 14.71 -5.55 1.89
CA ARG A 141 16.14 -5.85 1.71
C ARG A 141 17.00 -4.60 1.49
N ASP A 142 16.41 -3.53 0.97
CA ASP A 142 17.10 -2.28 0.65
C ASP A 142 16.98 -1.23 1.78
N ARG A 143 16.26 -1.55 2.88
CA ARG A 143 16.31 -0.74 4.12
C ARG A 143 17.69 -0.83 4.78
N PRO A 144 18.32 0.30 5.16
CA PRO A 144 19.60 0.28 5.85
C PRO A 144 19.46 -0.45 7.21
N GLY A 145 20.01 -1.67 7.29
CA GLY A 145 19.98 -2.53 8.48
C GLY A 145 19.47 -3.95 8.27
N ALA A 146 18.92 -4.30 7.10
CA ALA A 146 18.44 -5.66 6.84
C ALA A 146 19.60 -6.66 6.67
N ARG A 147 19.60 -7.74 7.48
CA ARG A 147 20.60 -8.83 7.38
C ARG A 147 20.49 -9.52 6.02
N LYS A 148 21.60 -9.57 5.28
CA LYS A 148 21.73 -10.25 3.97
C LYS A 148 21.28 -11.72 4.06
N HIS A 149 20.15 -12.06 3.44
CA HIS A 149 19.86 -13.44 3.06
C HIS A 149 20.33 -13.69 1.63
N LYS A 150 21.06 -14.79 1.42
CA LYS A 150 21.48 -15.26 0.10
C LYS A 150 20.30 -16.00 -0.53
N SER A 151 19.73 -15.51 -1.62
CA SER A 151 18.82 -16.30 -2.45
C SER A 151 19.45 -16.55 -3.82
N GLY A 152 19.64 -17.83 -4.15
CA GLY A 152 20.04 -18.32 -5.46
C GLY A 152 18.82 -18.74 -6.25
N VAL A 153 18.07 -17.78 -6.78
CA VAL A 153 16.86 -18.03 -7.58
C VAL A 153 17.13 -17.56 -9.02
N ALA A 154 16.80 -18.43 -9.99
CA ALA A 154 16.92 -18.18 -11.41
C ALA A 154 16.01 -17.02 -11.87
N PRO A 155 16.35 -16.30 -12.96
CA PRO A 155 15.57 -15.15 -13.42
C PRO A 155 14.15 -15.54 -13.84
N PHE A 156 13.14 -14.86 -13.27
CA PHE A 156 11.71 -15.08 -13.48
C PHE A 156 11.18 -14.32 -14.71
N ARG A 157 10.15 -14.90 -15.36
CA ARG A 157 9.36 -14.28 -16.44
C ARG A 157 8.04 -13.75 -15.86
N PRO A 158 7.64 -12.48 -16.11
CA PRO A 158 6.41 -11.91 -15.56
C PRO A 158 5.17 -12.72 -15.96
N TRP A 159 4.21 -12.87 -15.04
CA TRP A 159 2.89 -13.44 -15.32
C TRP A 159 2.00 -12.37 -15.99
N ASP A 160 1.39 -12.73 -17.12
CA ASP A 160 0.48 -11.88 -17.90
C ASP A 160 -0.96 -12.42 -17.75
N PRO A 161 -1.88 -11.67 -17.12
CA PRO A 161 -3.28 -12.09 -16.94
C PRO A 161 -4.08 -12.17 -18.27
N GLY A 162 -3.50 -11.76 -19.41
CA GLY A 162 -4.13 -11.82 -20.73
C GLY A 162 -3.79 -13.03 -21.62
N SER A 163 -2.94 -13.95 -21.14
CA SER A 163 -2.52 -15.11 -21.94
C SER A 163 -3.48 -16.30 -21.80
N SER A 164 -4.57 -16.29 -22.57
CA SER A 164 -5.31 -17.52 -22.86
C SER A 164 -4.44 -18.42 -23.75
N ASP A 165 -3.79 -19.43 -23.18
CA ASP A 165 -3.13 -20.48 -23.95
C ASP A 165 -4.20 -21.32 -24.69
N GLU A 166 -4.45 -20.94 -25.95
CA GLU A 166 -5.04 -21.82 -26.95
C GLU A 166 -4.08 -23.00 -27.21
N LEU A 167 -4.27 -24.11 -26.49
CA LEU A 167 -3.79 -25.40 -26.95
C LEU A 167 -4.70 -25.90 -28.07
N SER A 168 -4.47 -25.34 -29.26
CA SER A 168 -4.99 -25.85 -30.53
C SER A 168 -4.28 -27.17 -30.88
N ASP A 169 -5.09 -28.21 -31.00
CA ASP A 169 -4.81 -29.47 -31.65
C ASP A 169 -4.30 -29.25 -33.10
N ALA A 170 -3.18 -29.87 -33.46
CA ALA A 170 -2.74 -30.03 -34.85
C ALA A 170 -1.86 -31.28 -35.00
N GLY A 171 -2.53 -32.43 -35.17
CA GLY A 171 -2.32 -33.40 -36.25
C GLY A 171 -0.93 -33.62 -36.86
N GLY A 172 -0.47 -34.88 -36.77
CA GLY A 172 -0.28 -35.69 -37.97
C GLY A 172 1.13 -35.90 -38.54
N ARG A 173 1.71 -37.08 -38.22
CA ARG A 173 2.33 -38.09 -39.13
C ARG A 173 3.53 -37.68 -40.04
N PRO A 174 4.25 -38.64 -40.67
CA PRO A 174 4.03 -40.09 -40.80
C PRO A 174 4.81 -40.99 -39.83
#